data_AF-A0AAW0FDS8-F1
#
_entry.id   AF-A0AAW0FDS8-F1
#
_cell.length_a   1.000
_cell.length_b   1.000
_cell.length_c   1.000
_cell.angle_alpha   90.00
_cell.angle_beta   90.00
_cell.angle_gamma   90.00
#
_symmetry.space_group_name_H-M   'P 1'
#
loop_
_entity.id
_entity.type
_entity.pdbx_description
1 polymer ?
#
loop_
_entity_poly.entity_id
_entity_poly.type
_entity_poly.pdbx_seq_one_letter_code
_entity_poly.pdbx_strand_id
1 'polypeptide(L)'
;MTYSTDQAQLPFYGNISGLWPGLWTMGNLGRPGYMATTEGVWPYTYEECDAGITANQSSPDGEDHPNQGTGRGAPEIDILEGEIDTTKYQGIASQSYQIAPMDIWYYPDYNFVEIYDPDITTMNTYTGGPNQQAVSGTTTLNTKWYEGEGYFQQYGFEWLSHDKDGYLTWYVGEPTLTVQAQALAPNGNVGWRRLSKEPMSIVMNLGISNNWAYIDWNALQFPATMSVDHVRIYQPEDEINVTCDPEDHPTSDYIENHANAYQNVNLTSWEDAGYKFPKNKLVHKC
;
A
#
# COMPACT_ATOMS: atom_id res chain seq x y z
N MET A 1 12.99 11.87 2.75
CA MET A 1 12.39 11.56 1.41
C MET A 1 12.85 10.20 0.92
N THR A 2 12.03 9.44 0.19
CA THR A 2 12.43 8.17 -0.45
C THR A 2 11.87 8.10 -1.87
N TYR A 3 12.72 7.76 -2.85
CA TYR A 3 12.31 7.45 -4.22
C TYR A 3 12.62 5.99 -4.52
N SER A 4 11.62 5.22 -4.98
CA SER A 4 11.78 3.82 -5.38
C SER A 4 11.43 3.66 -6.85
N THR A 5 12.28 2.96 -7.59
CA THR A 5 12.00 2.59 -8.99
C THR A 5 12.29 1.12 -9.25
N ASP A 6 11.39 0.52 -10.02
CA ASP A 6 11.40 -0.87 -10.43
C ASP A 6 11.38 -0.90 -11.96
N GLN A 7 12.43 -1.44 -12.56
CA GLN A 7 12.48 -1.68 -13.99
C GLN A 7 11.89 -3.07 -14.24
N ALA A 8 10.64 -3.13 -14.71
CA ALA A 8 9.88 -4.37 -14.82
C ALA A 8 9.29 -4.59 -16.21
N GLN A 9 9.13 -5.86 -16.55
CA GLN A 9 8.35 -6.35 -17.67
C GLN A 9 7.17 -7.14 -17.12
N LEU A 10 5.97 -6.73 -17.52
CA LEU A 10 4.72 -7.33 -17.07
C LEU A 10 4.47 -8.67 -17.77
N PRO A 11 3.68 -9.57 -17.17
CA PRO A 11 3.55 -10.94 -17.66
C PRO A 11 2.67 -11.03 -18.90
N PHE A 12 2.96 -12.01 -19.76
CA PHE A 12 2.13 -12.34 -20.91
C PHE A 12 1.87 -11.17 -21.88
N TYR A 13 0.62 -10.89 -22.26
CA TYR A 13 0.25 -9.81 -23.17
C TYR A 13 -0.64 -8.78 -22.47
N GLY A 14 -0.34 -7.50 -22.67
CA GLY A 14 -1.07 -6.36 -22.08
C GLY A 14 -2.47 -6.11 -22.63
N ASN A 15 -3.10 -7.11 -23.22
CA ASN A 15 -4.48 -7.08 -23.71
C ASN A 15 -5.27 -8.36 -23.34
N ILE A 16 -4.69 -9.27 -22.55
CA ILE A 16 -5.34 -10.51 -22.10
C ILE A 16 -5.50 -10.48 -20.57
N SER A 17 -6.75 -10.52 -20.12
CA SER A 17 -7.09 -10.38 -18.71
C SER A 17 -6.89 -11.66 -17.91
N GLY A 18 -6.50 -11.49 -16.63
CA GLY A 18 -6.55 -12.54 -15.62
C GLY A 18 -5.28 -12.70 -14.78
N LEU A 19 -4.16 -12.13 -15.22
CA LEU A 19 -2.94 -12.02 -14.41
C LEU A 19 -2.92 -10.68 -13.67
N TRP A 20 -2.37 -10.70 -12.46
CA TRP A 20 -2.23 -9.53 -11.59
C TRP A 20 -0.76 -9.39 -11.18
N PRO A 21 0.07 -8.65 -11.95
CA PRO A 21 1.41 -8.30 -11.50
C PRO A 21 1.34 -7.18 -10.45
N GLY A 22 1.94 -7.42 -9.28
CA GLY A 22 2.01 -6.47 -8.17
C GLY A 22 3.45 -6.02 -7.92
N LEU A 23 3.64 -4.71 -7.84
CA LEU A 23 4.81 -4.04 -7.27
C LEU A 23 4.27 -3.07 -6.22
N TRP A 24 4.58 -3.31 -4.95
CA TRP A 24 3.99 -2.56 -3.85
C TRP A 24 4.88 -2.61 -2.62
N THR A 25 4.50 -1.82 -1.63
CA THR A 25 5.21 -1.74 -0.35
C THR A 25 4.23 -1.83 0.80
N MET A 26 4.67 -2.40 1.92
CA MET A 26 3.86 -2.55 3.13
C MET A 26 4.68 -2.20 4.36
N GLY A 27 4.12 -1.43 5.29
CA GLY A 27 4.72 -1.19 6.60
C GLY A 27 5.03 -2.51 7.30
N ASN A 28 6.26 -2.65 7.80
CA ASN A 28 6.86 -3.92 8.21
C ASN A 28 6.30 -4.53 9.51
N LEU A 29 5.36 -3.86 10.19
CA LEU A 29 4.54 -4.49 11.23
C LEU A 29 3.60 -5.55 10.63
N GLY A 30 3.18 -5.36 9.38
CA GLY A 30 2.51 -6.40 8.59
C GLY A 30 3.53 -7.21 7.79
N ARG A 31 3.26 -8.50 7.62
CA ARG A 31 4.06 -9.40 6.77
C ARG A 31 3.20 -9.98 5.65
N PRO A 32 3.51 -9.69 4.38
CA PRO A 32 2.78 -10.26 3.25
C PRO A 32 2.70 -11.79 3.31
N GLY A 33 1.49 -12.33 3.18
CA GLY A 33 1.21 -13.76 3.28
C GLY A 33 1.04 -14.32 4.69
N TYR A 34 1.16 -13.50 5.74
CA TYR A 34 0.95 -13.88 7.14
C TYR A 34 -0.23 -13.08 7.71
N MET A 35 -1.46 -13.56 7.48
CA MET A 35 -2.68 -12.80 7.76
C MET A 35 -2.80 -12.33 9.21
N ALA A 36 -2.38 -13.13 10.19
CA ALA A 36 -2.39 -12.73 11.60
C ALA A 36 -1.61 -11.43 11.86
N THR A 37 -0.52 -11.17 11.13
CA THR A 37 0.31 -9.97 11.32
C THR A 37 -0.30 -8.71 10.72
N THR A 38 -1.25 -8.85 9.80
CA THR A 38 -1.95 -7.73 9.17
C THR A 38 -3.25 -7.39 9.89
N GLU A 39 -3.75 -8.29 10.74
CA GLU A 39 -5.01 -8.10 11.44
C GLU A 39 -4.92 -6.86 12.31
N GLY A 40 -5.65 -5.84 11.89
CA GLY A 40 -5.78 -4.63 12.67
C GLY A 40 -4.77 -3.52 12.43
N VAL A 41 -3.59 -3.88 11.94
CA VAL A 41 -2.55 -2.89 11.61
C VAL A 41 -2.60 -2.47 10.15
N TRP A 42 -3.07 -3.33 9.24
CA TRP A 42 -3.25 -2.98 7.83
C TRP A 42 -4.62 -2.33 7.57
N PRO A 43 -4.72 -1.25 6.76
CA PRO A 43 -3.65 -0.39 6.24
C PRO A 43 -3.54 0.93 7.03
N TYR A 44 -3.38 0.86 8.35
CA TYR A 44 -3.48 2.05 9.21
C TYR A 44 -2.29 2.99 9.06
N THR A 45 -2.58 4.29 9.03
CA THR A 45 -1.59 5.38 9.05
C THR A 45 -2.09 6.57 9.89
N TYR A 46 -2.27 6.31 11.17
CA TYR A 46 -3.06 7.19 12.02
C TYR A 46 -2.53 7.26 13.45
N GLU A 47 -2.32 8.49 13.92
CA GLU A 47 -1.71 8.80 15.22
C GLU A 47 -2.71 9.35 16.26
N GLU A 48 -3.93 9.68 15.83
CA GLU A 48 -4.94 10.31 16.71
C GLU A 48 -5.78 9.26 17.46
N CYS A 49 -6.22 9.61 18.67
CA CYS A 49 -7.10 8.79 19.50
C CYS A 49 -8.51 9.39 19.53
N ASP A 50 -9.17 9.46 18.37
CA ASP A 50 -10.52 10.00 18.21
C ASP A 50 -11.53 8.94 17.72
N ALA A 51 -12.73 9.35 17.34
CA ALA A 51 -13.77 8.40 16.89
C ALA A 51 -13.48 7.74 15.53
N GLY A 52 -12.39 8.14 14.84
CA GLY A 52 -11.87 7.47 13.67
C GLY A 52 -11.15 6.16 13.98
N ILE A 53 -10.65 5.98 15.22
CA ILE A 53 -10.03 4.72 15.60
C ILE A 53 -11.06 3.59 15.52
N THR A 54 -10.81 2.62 14.66
CA THR A 54 -11.53 1.35 14.74
C THR A 54 -11.00 0.57 15.95
N ALA A 55 -11.43 -0.68 16.13
CA ALA A 55 -11.07 -1.47 17.30
C ALA A 55 -9.55 -1.59 17.55
N ASN A 56 -8.70 -1.25 16.57
CA ASN A 56 -7.25 -1.44 16.62
C ASN A 56 -6.38 -0.38 17.25
N GLN A 57 -6.87 0.85 17.40
CA GLN A 57 -5.97 1.93 17.77
C GLN A 57 -6.27 2.46 19.17
N SER A 58 -5.18 2.54 19.94
CA SER A 58 -4.98 3.17 21.25
C SER A 58 -5.15 2.33 22.51
N SER A 59 -4.09 2.33 23.33
CA SER A 59 -4.26 2.76 24.73
C SER A 59 -3.02 3.48 25.29
N PRO A 60 -3.18 4.59 26.03
CA PRO A 60 -2.08 5.26 26.73
C PRO A 60 -1.62 4.54 28.02
N ASP A 61 -2.18 3.38 28.36
CA ASP A 61 -2.02 2.69 29.65
C ASP A 61 -1.38 1.29 29.57
N GLY A 62 -0.46 1.07 28.64
CA GLY A 62 0.47 -0.07 28.70
C GLY A 62 -0.05 -1.39 28.10
N GLU A 63 -0.99 -1.32 27.17
CA GLU A 63 -1.27 -2.43 26.25
C GLU A 63 -0.09 -2.67 25.31
N ASP A 64 -0.02 -3.88 24.74
CA ASP A 64 1.06 -4.29 23.85
C ASP A 64 1.11 -3.42 22.59
N HIS A 65 2.25 -2.76 22.38
CA HIS A 65 2.44 -1.76 21.34
C HIS A 65 3.95 -1.58 21.08
N PRO A 66 4.39 -1.44 19.82
CA PRO A 66 5.81 -1.30 19.49
C PRO A 66 6.50 -0.08 20.15
N ASN A 67 5.82 1.07 20.23
CA ASN A 67 6.28 2.23 21.01
C ASN A 67 5.13 3.15 21.44
N GLN A 68 5.00 3.45 22.74
CA GLN A 68 3.86 4.22 23.24
C GLN A 68 3.85 5.66 22.73
N GLY A 69 2.67 6.18 22.36
CA GLY A 69 2.45 7.57 21.98
C GLY A 69 2.60 7.88 20.49
N THR A 70 3.07 6.92 19.70
CA THR A 70 3.10 6.99 18.23
C THR A 70 2.04 6.04 17.68
N GLY A 71 1.21 6.47 16.73
CA GLY A 71 0.31 5.57 16.04
C GLY A 71 1.07 4.70 15.05
N ARG A 72 0.83 3.39 15.09
CA ARG A 72 1.61 2.42 14.30
C ARG A 72 0.69 1.54 13.47
N GLY A 73 1.19 1.07 12.33
CA GLY A 73 0.41 0.30 11.37
C GLY A 73 1.22 -0.37 10.28
N ALA A 74 0.52 -0.96 9.32
CA ALA A 74 1.08 -1.58 8.13
C ALA A 74 0.46 -0.96 6.86
N PRO A 75 0.67 0.34 6.60
CA PRO A 75 0.12 1.00 5.42
C PRO A 75 0.75 0.44 4.14
N GLU A 76 0.03 0.59 3.03
CA GLU A 76 0.40 -0.01 1.75
C GLU A 76 0.44 1.05 0.64
N ILE A 77 1.56 1.12 -0.07
CA ILE A 77 1.73 1.96 -1.26
C ILE A 77 1.98 1.03 -2.45
N ASP A 78 1.06 1.07 -3.40
CA ASP A 78 1.11 0.30 -4.63
C ASP A 78 1.82 1.11 -5.71
N ILE A 79 3.01 0.66 -6.12
CA ILE A 79 3.72 1.21 -7.28
C ILE A 79 2.96 0.84 -8.55
N LEU A 80 2.44 -0.39 -8.59
CA LEU A 80 1.68 -0.99 -9.67
C LEU A 80 0.86 -2.17 -9.13
N GLU A 81 -0.46 -2.10 -9.26
CA GLU A 81 -1.29 -3.29 -9.41
C GLU A 81 -1.78 -3.36 -10.86
N GLY A 82 -1.29 -4.33 -11.62
CA GLY A 82 -1.59 -4.45 -13.04
C GLY A 82 -2.89 -5.19 -13.31
N GLU A 83 -3.71 -4.61 -14.18
CA GLU A 83 -4.96 -5.21 -14.66
C GLU A 83 -5.14 -4.92 -16.15
N ILE A 84 -6.17 -5.51 -16.77
CA ILE A 84 -6.56 -5.17 -18.15
C ILE A 84 -7.89 -4.43 -18.11
N ASP A 85 -7.93 -3.23 -18.69
CA ASP A 85 -9.19 -2.56 -19.01
C ASP A 85 -9.90 -3.39 -20.10
N THR A 86 -10.97 -4.09 -19.72
CA THR A 86 -11.72 -4.97 -20.61
C THR A 86 -12.55 -4.24 -21.68
N THR A 87 -12.65 -2.91 -21.59
CA THR A 87 -13.29 -2.07 -22.61
C THR A 87 -12.29 -1.64 -23.68
N LYS A 88 -11.08 -1.23 -23.25
CA LYS A 88 -10.00 -0.79 -24.14
C LYS A 88 -9.11 -1.93 -24.64
N TYR A 89 -9.18 -3.10 -23.99
CA TYR A 89 -8.27 -4.23 -24.19
C TYR A 89 -6.81 -3.81 -24.04
N GLN A 90 -6.53 -3.07 -22.97
CA GLN A 90 -5.21 -2.52 -22.70
C GLN A 90 -4.90 -2.61 -21.22
N GLY A 91 -3.65 -2.87 -20.89
CA GLY A 91 -3.17 -2.90 -19.54
C GLY A 91 -3.32 -1.55 -18.84
N ILE A 92 -3.62 -1.59 -17.55
CA ILE A 92 -3.67 -0.45 -16.66
C ILE A 92 -2.83 -0.74 -15.42
N ALA A 93 -2.24 0.32 -14.87
CA ALA A 93 -1.62 0.32 -13.56
C ALA A 93 -2.54 1.03 -12.57
N SER A 94 -3.08 0.31 -11.58
CA SER A 94 -3.58 0.95 -10.37
C SER A 94 -2.38 1.38 -9.53
N GLN A 95 -2.37 2.65 -9.15
CA GLN A 95 -1.33 3.30 -8.36
C GLN A 95 -2.03 3.89 -7.13
N SER A 96 -1.81 3.30 -5.97
CA SER A 96 -2.64 3.50 -4.78
C SER A 96 -1.83 3.77 -3.54
N TYR A 97 -2.46 4.52 -2.63
CA TYR A 97 -2.14 4.50 -1.22
C TYR A 97 -3.35 3.96 -0.44
N GLN A 98 -3.18 2.79 0.19
CA GLN A 98 -4.19 2.20 1.06
C GLN A 98 -4.05 2.79 2.46
N ILE A 99 -5.18 3.25 3.00
CA ILE A 99 -5.22 4.00 4.25
C ILE A 99 -6.43 3.63 5.09
N ALA A 100 -6.18 3.59 6.39
CA ALA A 100 -7.19 3.57 7.42
C ALA A 100 -6.78 4.51 8.58
N PRO A 101 -7.74 5.07 9.31
CA PRO A 101 -9.20 4.92 9.15
C PRO A 101 -9.75 5.65 7.91
N MET A 102 -10.97 5.30 7.52
CA MET A 102 -11.62 5.83 6.31
C MET A 102 -12.41 7.10 6.63
N ASP A 103 -12.39 8.08 5.73
CA ASP A 103 -13.38 9.15 5.81
C ASP A 103 -14.80 8.64 5.46
N ILE A 104 -15.80 9.48 5.74
CA ILE A 104 -17.22 9.14 5.62
C ILE A 104 -17.60 8.67 4.20
N TRP A 105 -16.87 9.09 3.17
CA TRP A 105 -17.18 8.82 1.77
C TRP A 105 -16.07 8.11 1.01
N TYR A 106 -15.02 7.67 1.70
CA TYR A 106 -13.81 7.11 1.12
C TYR A 106 -13.10 8.06 0.13
N TYR A 107 -13.31 9.38 0.23
CA TYR A 107 -12.78 10.36 -0.72
C TYR A 107 -11.74 11.30 -0.10
N PRO A 108 -10.52 11.37 -0.68
CA PRO A 108 -9.57 12.41 -0.31
C PRO A 108 -10.08 13.79 -0.75
N ASP A 109 -9.43 14.85 -0.26
CA ASP A 109 -9.62 16.17 -0.84
C ASP A 109 -8.90 16.26 -2.20
N TYR A 110 -9.67 16.08 -3.27
CA TYR A 110 -9.17 16.12 -4.65
C TYR A 110 -8.56 17.46 -5.07
N ASN A 111 -8.74 18.56 -4.31
CA ASN A 111 -8.02 19.80 -4.58
C ASN A 111 -6.50 19.68 -4.36
N PHE A 112 -6.09 18.65 -3.63
CA PHE A 112 -4.69 18.35 -3.28
C PHE A 112 -4.18 17.09 -3.98
N VAL A 113 -4.85 16.70 -5.07
CA VAL A 113 -4.46 15.61 -5.95
C VAL A 113 -4.17 16.16 -7.34
N GLU A 114 -3.03 15.80 -7.91
CA GLU A 114 -2.60 16.22 -9.24
C GLU A 114 -2.51 15.02 -10.17
N ILE A 115 -3.10 15.14 -11.35
CA ILE A 115 -2.95 14.21 -12.47
C ILE A 115 -2.13 14.93 -13.54
N TYR A 116 -0.97 14.38 -13.91
CA TYR A 116 -0.04 15.04 -14.83
C TYR A 116 -0.47 14.91 -16.29
N ASP A 117 -1.01 13.75 -16.67
CA ASP A 117 -1.54 13.50 -18.01
C ASP A 117 -2.94 12.87 -17.93
N PRO A 118 -4.01 13.68 -18.08
CA PRO A 118 -5.38 13.20 -18.01
C PRO A 118 -5.82 12.37 -19.23
N ASP A 119 -5.01 12.32 -20.31
CA ASP A 119 -5.33 11.47 -21.47
C ASP A 119 -5.03 9.99 -21.19
N ILE A 120 -4.12 9.70 -20.25
CA ILE A 120 -3.71 8.32 -19.90
C ILE A 120 -3.97 7.95 -18.45
N THR A 121 -4.05 8.93 -17.54
CA THR A 121 -4.25 8.71 -16.10
C THR A 121 -5.58 9.30 -15.64
N THR A 122 -6.35 8.54 -14.88
CA THR A 122 -7.59 9.02 -14.24
C THR A 122 -7.67 8.52 -12.81
N MET A 123 -8.36 9.27 -11.93
CA MET A 123 -8.69 8.75 -10.61
C MET A 123 -9.50 7.46 -10.73
N ASN A 124 -9.18 6.47 -9.91
CA ASN A 124 -9.91 5.22 -9.85
C ASN A 124 -11.33 5.47 -9.30
N THR A 125 -12.28 4.69 -9.78
CA THR A 125 -13.66 4.71 -9.27
C THR A 125 -13.84 3.85 -8.03
N TYR A 126 -12.95 2.87 -7.82
CA TYR A 126 -12.85 2.15 -6.56
C TYR A 126 -12.11 3.00 -5.53
N THR A 127 -12.76 3.29 -4.40
CA THR A 127 -12.20 4.13 -3.34
C THR A 127 -12.02 3.41 -2.01
N GLY A 128 -12.28 2.09 -1.98
CA GLY A 128 -12.07 1.27 -0.79
C GLY A 128 -13.19 0.30 -0.51
N GLY A 129 -13.13 -0.30 0.67
CA GLY A 129 -14.10 -1.26 1.17
C GLY A 129 -14.11 -1.30 2.70
N PRO A 130 -14.75 -2.29 3.33
CA PRO A 130 -14.93 -2.31 4.78
C PRO A 130 -13.64 -2.22 5.61
N ASN A 131 -12.50 -2.61 5.01
CA ASN A 131 -11.21 -2.69 5.70
C ASN A 131 -10.20 -1.63 5.25
N GLN A 132 -10.48 -0.86 4.19
CA GLN A 132 -9.55 0.14 3.67
C GLN A 132 -10.25 1.28 2.94
N GLN A 133 -9.62 2.46 2.94
CA GLN A 133 -9.81 3.47 1.91
C GLN A 133 -8.62 3.44 0.95
N ALA A 134 -8.88 3.57 -0.34
CA ALA A 134 -7.86 3.62 -1.38
C ALA A 134 -7.88 5.01 -2.03
N VAL A 135 -6.76 5.73 -1.97
CA VAL A 135 -6.54 6.92 -2.79
C VAL A 135 -5.71 6.49 -3.99
N SER A 136 -6.34 6.41 -5.16
CA SER A 136 -5.71 5.74 -6.29
C SER A 136 -6.04 6.35 -7.65
N GLY A 137 -5.07 6.24 -8.55
CA GLY A 137 -5.19 6.55 -9.97
C GLY A 137 -4.97 5.30 -10.80
N THR A 138 -5.52 5.30 -12.01
CA THR A 138 -5.30 4.26 -13.01
C THR A 138 -4.60 4.86 -14.22
N THR A 139 -3.44 4.33 -14.57
CA THR A 139 -2.61 4.78 -15.70
C THR A 139 -2.64 3.73 -16.81
N THR A 140 -3.03 4.13 -18.02
CA THR A 140 -3.05 3.23 -19.19
C THR A 140 -1.61 2.89 -19.62
N LEU A 141 -1.33 1.59 -19.80
CA LEU A 141 0.01 1.07 -20.08
C LEU A 141 0.22 0.75 -21.56
N ASN A 142 1.46 0.87 -22.03
CA ASN A 142 1.83 0.43 -23.36
C ASN A 142 1.88 -1.10 -23.43
N THR A 143 1.25 -1.70 -24.45
CA THR A 143 1.24 -3.15 -24.65
C THR A 143 2.61 -3.75 -24.90
N LYS A 144 3.61 -2.92 -25.24
CA LYS A 144 5.00 -3.34 -25.44
C LYS A 144 5.75 -3.69 -24.16
N TRP A 145 5.27 -3.23 -23.00
CA TRP A 145 5.94 -3.42 -21.71
C TRP A 145 5.67 -4.79 -21.06
N TYR A 146 5.20 -5.74 -21.86
CA TYR A 146 4.79 -7.07 -21.44
C TYR A 146 5.71 -8.13 -22.06
N GLU A 147 5.77 -9.31 -21.44
CA GLU A 147 6.58 -10.47 -21.85
C GLU A 147 6.43 -10.80 -23.34
N GLY A 148 5.21 -10.70 -23.87
CA GLY A 148 4.90 -11.00 -25.26
C GLY A 148 5.56 -10.07 -26.28
N GLU A 149 6.01 -8.88 -25.87
CA GLU A 149 6.67 -7.88 -26.72
C GLU A 149 8.10 -7.55 -26.29
N GLY A 150 8.49 -7.85 -25.05
CA GLY A 150 9.89 -7.92 -24.65
C GLY A 150 10.51 -6.63 -24.08
N TYR A 151 9.76 -5.53 -23.92
CA TYR A 151 10.30 -4.29 -23.33
C TYR A 151 10.07 -4.21 -21.82
N PHE A 152 11.03 -3.60 -21.13
CA PHE A 152 10.92 -3.22 -19.73
C PHE A 152 10.49 -1.76 -19.63
N GLN A 153 9.74 -1.46 -18.58
CA GLN A 153 9.29 -0.12 -18.23
C GLN A 153 9.69 0.19 -16.78
N GLN A 154 10.01 1.45 -16.52
CA GLN A 154 10.23 1.93 -15.17
C GLN A 154 8.87 2.25 -14.52
N TYR A 155 8.65 1.69 -13.35
CA TYR A 155 7.56 2.02 -12.43
C TYR A 155 8.19 2.55 -11.14
N GLY A 156 7.49 3.39 -10.39
CA GLY A 156 8.01 3.83 -9.10
C GLY A 156 7.11 4.79 -8.36
N PHE A 157 7.56 5.18 -7.17
CA PHE A 157 7.03 6.33 -6.46
C PHE A 157 8.13 7.16 -5.82
N GLU A 158 7.86 8.44 -5.61
CA GLU A 158 8.58 9.35 -4.74
C GLU A 158 7.70 9.72 -3.56
N TRP A 159 8.27 9.71 -2.36
CA TRP A 159 7.51 9.87 -1.15
C TRP A 159 8.25 10.70 -0.09
N LEU A 160 7.54 11.68 0.44
CA LEU A 160 7.96 12.49 1.56
C LEU A 160 6.89 12.43 2.65
N SER A 161 7.26 11.94 3.83
CA SER A 161 6.36 11.69 4.96
C SER A 161 6.23 12.87 5.93
N HIS A 162 6.67 14.07 5.53
CA HIS A 162 6.57 15.25 6.37
C HIS A 162 5.11 15.69 6.56
N ASP A 163 4.80 16.17 7.76
CA ASP A 163 3.42 16.54 8.13
C ASP A 163 2.85 17.74 7.35
N LYS A 164 3.68 18.62 6.79
CA LYS A 164 3.21 19.90 6.20
C LYS A 164 3.37 19.96 4.69
N ASP A 165 4.46 19.42 4.19
CA ASP A 165 4.92 19.46 2.80
C ASP A 165 5.12 18.05 2.24
N GLY A 166 4.63 17.01 2.94
CA GLY A 166 4.68 15.65 2.46
C GLY A 166 3.82 15.43 1.22
N TYR A 167 4.26 14.51 0.37
CA TYR A 167 3.58 14.11 -0.85
C TYR A 167 3.95 12.67 -1.22
N LEU A 168 3.14 12.09 -2.10
CA LEU A 168 3.39 10.80 -2.73
C LEU A 168 3.12 10.95 -4.22
N THR A 169 4.15 10.79 -5.04
CA THR A 169 4.07 10.89 -6.50
C THR A 169 4.39 9.54 -7.10
N TRP A 170 3.57 9.08 -8.03
CA TRP A 170 3.80 7.84 -8.77
C TRP A 170 4.34 8.10 -10.16
N TYR A 171 5.03 7.10 -10.71
CA TYR A 171 5.71 7.18 -12.00
C TYR A 171 5.44 5.94 -12.84
N VAL A 172 5.22 6.17 -14.13
CA VAL A 172 5.38 5.17 -15.20
C VAL A 172 6.32 5.80 -16.24
N GLY A 173 7.62 5.77 -15.92
CA GLY A 173 8.66 6.53 -16.62
C GLY A 173 8.61 8.03 -16.32
N GLU A 174 7.44 8.64 -16.49
CA GLU A 174 7.11 10.03 -16.16
C GLU A 174 6.11 10.07 -14.99
N PRO A 175 6.00 11.19 -14.25
CA PRO A 175 5.03 11.30 -13.16
C PRO A 175 3.59 11.17 -13.66
N THR A 176 2.74 10.45 -12.92
CA THR A 176 1.36 10.14 -13.30
C THR A 176 0.34 10.80 -12.37
N LEU A 177 0.52 10.61 -11.06
CA LEU A 177 -0.36 11.05 -9.99
C LEU A 177 0.50 11.60 -8.85
N THR A 178 0.10 12.72 -8.25
CA THR A 178 0.59 13.17 -6.94
C THR A 178 -0.55 13.31 -5.96
N VAL A 179 -0.38 12.76 -4.76
CA VAL A 179 -1.24 12.98 -3.59
C VAL A 179 -0.44 13.79 -2.58
N GLN A 180 -0.83 15.03 -2.36
CA GLN A 180 -0.24 15.87 -1.31
C GLN A 180 -0.80 15.45 0.04
N ALA A 181 -0.04 15.62 1.12
CA ALA A 181 -0.48 15.26 2.47
C ALA A 181 -1.85 15.88 2.81
N GLN A 182 -2.11 17.13 2.38
CA GLN A 182 -3.37 17.84 2.59
C GLN A 182 -4.60 17.14 2.02
N ALA A 183 -4.44 16.26 1.01
CA ALA A 183 -5.52 15.43 0.51
C ALA A 183 -6.09 14.50 1.59
N LEU A 184 -5.28 14.20 2.62
CA LEU A 184 -5.58 13.31 3.73
C LEU A 184 -5.83 14.06 5.05
N ALA A 185 -6.13 15.36 4.95
CA ALA A 185 -6.48 16.21 6.07
C ALA A 185 -7.71 15.68 6.85
N PRO A 186 -7.96 16.20 8.08
CA PRO A 186 -9.07 15.80 8.91
C PRO A 186 -10.41 15.97 8.20
N ASN A 187 -11.26 14.96 8.31
CA ASN A 187 -12.58 14.94 7.72
C ASN A 187 -13.59 14.27 8.68
N GLY A 188 -14.59 15.03 9.10
CA GLY A 188 -15.60 14.57 10.04
C GLY A 188 -15.00 14.23 11.40
N ASN A 189 -15.07 12.96 11.78
CA ASN A 189 -14.59 12.45 13.07
C ASN A 189 -13.20 11.78 12.96
N VAL A 190 -12.56 11.89 11.80
CA VAL A 190 -11.22 11.38 11.53
C VAL A 190 -10.29 12.57 11.40
N GLY A 191 -9.27 12.61 12.23
CA GLY A 191 -8.10 13.47 12.15
C GLY A 191 -7.20 13.21 10.94
N TRP A 192 -5.93 13.57 11.07
CA TRP A 192 -4.96 13.47 9.97
C TRP A 192 -4.57 12.02 9.68
N ARG A 193 -4.78 11.56 8.44
CA ARG A 193 -4.28 10.27 7.93
C ARG A 193 -2.96 10.53 7.24
N ARG A 194 -1.89 10.68 8.03
CA ARG A 194 -0.59 11.12 7.51
C ARG A 194 -0.09 10.16 6.43
N LEU A 195 0.74 10.67 5.54
CA LEU A 195 1.64 9.81 4.79
C LEU A 195 2.50 9.04 5.80
N SER A 196 2.65 7.73 5.59
CA SER A 196 3.26 6.82 6.57
C SER A 196 4.64 7.29 7.06
N LYS A 197 5.08 6.83 8.21
CA LYS A 197 6.50 6.95 8.61
C LYS A 197 7.10 5.58 8.90
N GLU A 198 6.31 4.53 8.66
CA GLU A 198 6.70 3.14 8.89
C GLU A 198 7.83 2.74 7.92
N PRO A 199 8.83 2.00 8.40
CA PRO A 199 9.73 1.29 7.50
C PRO A 199 8.94 0.27 6.68
N MET A 200 9.12 0.27 5.37
CA MET A 200 8.32 -0.54 4.45
C MET A 200 9.14 -1.66 3.80
N SER A 201 8.51 -2.82 3.64
CA SER A 201 9.04 -3.91 2.82
C SER A 201 8.58 -3.74 1.37
N ILE A 202 9.46 -3.99 0.40
CA ILE A 202 9.08 -4.07 -1.01
C ILE A 202 8.58 -5.48 -1.31
N VAL A 203 7.44 -5.56 -1.98
CA VAL A 203 6.78 -6.80 -2.37
C VAL A 203 6.60 -6.80 -3.88
N MET A 204 7.02 -7.90 -4.48
CA MET A 204 6.90 -8.13 -5.92
C MET A 204 6.30 -9.51 -6.11
N ASN A 205 5.12 -9.59 -6.71
CA ASN A 205 4.42 -10.85 -6.89
C ASN A 205 3.61 -10.89 -8.18
N LEU A 206 3.35 -12.11 -8.65
CA LEU A 206 2.44 -12.37 -9.75
C LEU A 206 1.29 -13.22 -9.23
N GLY A 207 0.09 -12.64 -9.23
CA GLY A 207 -1.14 -13.26 -8.77
C GLY A 207 -2.11 -13.61 -9.90
N ILE A 208 -3.10 -14.42 -9.57
CA ILE A 208 -4.28 -14.72 -10.38
C ILE A 208 -5.48 -14.92 -9.43
N SER A 209 -6.51 -14.09 -9.55
CA SER A 209 -7.71 -14.19 -8.71
C SER A 209 -8.89 -13.48 -9.35
N ASN A 210 -10.08 -14.09 -9.25
CA ASN A 210 -11.34 -13.45 -9.63
C ASN A 210 -11.74 -12.28 -8.72
N ASN A 211 -11.03 -12.07 -7.59
CA ASN A 211 -11.22 -10.91 -6.74
C ASN A 211 -10.59 -9.63 -7.32
N TRP A 212 -9.62 -9.78 -8.23
CA TRP A 212 -8.88 -8.64 -8.81
C TRP A 212 -9.27 -8.40 -10.27
N ALA A 213 -9.28 -9.46 -11.09
CA ALA A 213 -9.61 -9.33 -12.51
C ALA A 213 -10.47 -10.49 -13.01
N TYR A 214 -11.21 -10.24 -14.10
CA TYR A 214 -11.81 -11.33 -14.87
C TYR A 214 -10.70 -12.20 -15.47
N ILE A 215 -10.79 -13.52 -15.27
CA ILE A 215 -9.78 -14.46 -15.78
C ILE A 215 -10.24 -15.05 -17.12
N ASP A 216 -9.56 -14.69 -18.21
CA ASP A 216 -9.80 -15.31 -19.52
C ASP A 216 -9.00 -16.61 -19.66
N TRP A 217 -9.54 -17.69 -19.10
CA TRP A 217 -8.92 -19.02 -19.14
C TRP A 217 -8.67 -19.58 -20.55
N ASN A 218 -9.39 -19.10 -21.56
CA ASN A 218 -9.23 -19.58 -22.93
C ASN A 218 -8.08 -18.86 -23.66
N ALA A 219 -7.84 -17.59 -23.31
CA ALA A 219 -6.78 -16.78 -23.91
C ALA A 219 -5.45 -16.89 -23.16
N LEU A 220 -5.48 -17.11 -21.84
CA LEU A 220 -4.27 -17.26 -21.03
C LEU A 220 -3.48 -18.53 -21.37
N GLN A 221 -2.16 -18.37 -21.48
CA GLN A 221 -1.23 -19.47 -21.66
C GLN A 221 -0.17 -19.44 -20.58
N PHE A 222 0.18 -20.62 -20.07
CA PHE A 222 1.19 -20.79 -19.02
C PHE A 222 2.41 -21.56 -19.56
N PRO A 223 3.63 -21.27 -19.08
CA PRO A 223 3.94 -20.27 -18.04
C PRO A 223 3.83 -18.82 -18.57
N ALA A 224 3.54 -17.90 -17.64
CA ALA A 224 3.60 -16.46 -17.86
C ALA A 224 4.54 -15.86 -16.82
N THR A 225 5.39 -14.92 -17.23
CA THR A 225 6.53 -14.46 -16.43
C THR A 225 6.51 -12.95 -16.27
N MET A 226 6.40 -12.48 -15.04
CA MET A 226 6.77 -11.12 -14.68
C MET A 226 8.27 -11.09 -14.38
N SER A 227 9.01 -10.18 -15.03
CA SER A 227 10.45 -10.05 -14.86
C SER A 227 10.80 -8.68 -14.28
N VAL A 228 11.69 -8.64 -13.28
CA VAL A 228 12.22 -7.41 -12.71
C VAL A 228 13.72 -7.39 -12.98
N ASP A 229 14.19 -6.38 -13.71
CA ASP A 229 15.61 -6.21 -14.03
C ASP A 229 16.36 -5.66 -12.82
N HIS A 230 15.83 -4.60 -12.21
CA HIS A 230 16.40 -4.03 -10.99
C HIS A 230 15.39 -3.23 -10.18
N VAL A 231 15.69 -3.10 -8.90
CA VAL A 231 15.05 -2.20 -7.94
C VAL A 231 16.09 -1.18 -7.48
N ARG A 232 15.73 0.10 -7.44
CA ARG A 232 16.59 1.17 -6.92
C ARG A 232 15.84 2.00 -5.90
N ILE A 233 16.47 2.22 -4.75
CA ILE A 233 15.97 3.06 -3.67
C ILE A 233 16.95 4.22 -3.51
N TYR A 234 16.42 5.43 -3.47
CA TYR A 234 17.17 6.66 -3.29
C TYR A 234 16.66 7.39 -2.05
N GLN A 235 17.60 7.96 -1.29
CA GLN A 235 17.36 8.82 -0.13
C GLN A 235 18.21 10.10 -0.29
N PRO A 236 17.76 11.26 0.23
CA PRO A 236 18.59 12.45 0.30
C PRO A 236 19.91 12.17 1.00
N GLU A 237 20.99 12.82 0.54
CA GLU A 237 22.34 12.61 1.08
C GLU A 237 22.44 12.93 2.58
N ASP A 238 21.58 13.81 3.08
CA ASP A 238 21.50 14.27 4.47
C ASP A 238 20.41 13.58 5.33
N GLU A 239 19.60 12.69 4.74
CA GLU A 239 18.50 11.99 5.42
C GLU A 239 18.53 10.46 5.16
N ILE A 240 19.73 9.88 5.12
CA ILE A 240 19.89 8.44 4.91
C ILE A 240 19.50 7.67 6.18
N ASN A 241 18.54 6.77 6.05
CA ASN A 241 18.18 5.84 7.11
C ASN A 241 17.90 4.44 6.51
N VAL A 242 18.79 3.50 6.79
CA VAL A 242 18.72 2.11 6.29
C VAL A 242 18.57 1.17 7.47
N THR A 243 17.37 1.11 8.03
CA THR A 243 16.99 0.20 9.10
C THR A 243 15.52 -0.18 8.96
N CYS A 244 15.16 -1.36 9.45
CA CYS A 244 13.76 -1.74 9.66
C CYS A 244 13.26 -1.37 11.07
N ASP A 245 14.14 -0.81 11.90
CA ASP A 245 13.90 -0.49 13.31
C ASP A 245 14.32 0.95 13.65
N PRO A 246 13.70 2.00 13.06
CA PRO A 246 14.00 3.39 13.40
C PRO A 246 13.69 3.69 14.87
N GLU A 247 14.42 4.64 15.48
CA GLU A 247 14.22 5.01 16.90
C GLU A 247 12.80 5.51 17.20
N ASP A 248 12.18 6.19 16.24
CA ASP A 248 10.81 6.72 16.34
C ASP A 248 9.72 5.71 15.87
N HIS A 249 10.12 4.65 15.17
CA HIS A 249 9.25 3.58 14.66
C HIS A 249 9.83 2.17 14.88
N PRO A 250 10.19 1.78 16.12
CA PRO A 250 10.83 0.50 16.38
C PRO A 250 9.89 -0.66 16.06
N THR A 251 10.42 -1.76 15.55
CA THR A 251 9.66 -2.97 15.19
C THR A 251 10.34 -4.27 15.62
N SER A 252 11.66 -4.29 15.82
CA SER A 252 12.40 -5.55 16.05
C SER A 252 11.87 -6.30 17.27
N ASP A 253 11.88 -5.65 18.44
CA ASP A 253 11.44 -6.26 19.70
C ASP A 253 9.96 -6.67 19.64
N TYR A 254 9.13 -5.88 18.96
CA TYR A 254 7.72 -6.20 18.78
C TYR A 254 7.54 -7.49 17.97
N ILE A 255 8.21 -7.61 16.82
CA ILE A 255 8.13 -8.79 15.95
C ILE A 255 8.71 -10.02 16.66
N GLU A 256 9.83 -9.88 17.37
CA GLU A 256 10.47 -10.97 18.12
C GLU A 256 9.58 -11.52 19.24
N ASN A 257 8.92 -10.63 19.99
CA ASN A 257 7.97 -11.02 21.04
C ASN A 257 6.68 -11.67 20.47
N HIS A 258 6.41 -11.46 19.17
CA HIS A 258 5.24 -11.98 18.48
C HIS A 258 5.53 -13.04 17.41
N ALA A 259 6.68 -13.72 17.52
CA ALA A 259 7.19 -14.62 16.48
C ALA A 259 6.20 -15.67 15.94
N ASN A 260 5.24 -16.14 16.75
CA ASN A 260 4.25 -17.13 16.29
C ASN A 260 3.37 -16.59 15.14
N ALA A 261 2.96 -15.32 15.21
CA ALA A 261 2.20 -14.67 14.12
C ALA A 261 3.07 -14.49 12.87
N TYR A 262 4.33 -14.10 13.06
CA TYR A 262 5.25 -13.79 11.96
C TYR A 262 5.90 -15.02 11.32
N GLN A 263 5.83 -16.20 11.92
CA GLN A 263 6.49 -17.42 11.42
C GLN A 263 5.52 -18.52 11.00
N ASN A 264 4.22 -18.36 11.23
CA ASN A 264 3.21 -19.35 10.87
C ASN A 264 2.12 -18.79 9.95
N VAL A 265 2.24 -19.11 8.65
CA VAL A 265 1.30 -18.67 7.59
C VAL A 265 -0.13 -19.23 7.75
N ASN A 266 -0.33 -20.27 8.55
CA ASN A 266 -1.65 -20.88 8.74
C ASN A 266 -2.50 -20.15 9.80
N LEU A 267 -1.92 -19.20 10.54
CA LEU A 267 -2.63 -18.43 11.55
C LEU A 267 -3.22 -17.18 10.89
N THR A 268 -4.54 -17.04 11.03
CA THR A 268 -5.30 -16.02 10.30
C THR A 268 -5.71 -14.82 11.15
N SER A 269 -5.62 -14.94 12.47
CA SER A 269 -5.87 -13.87 13.43
C SER A 269 -4.78 -13.80 14.50
N TRP A 270 -4.69 -12.66 15.17
CA TRP A 270 -3.81 -12.42 16.31
C TRP A 270 -4.14 -13.34 17.48
N GLU A 271 -5.43 -13.66 17.67
CA GLU A 271 -5.88 -14.63 18.67
C GLU A 271 -5.47 -16.06 18.29
N ASP A 272 -5.53 -16.46 17.01
CA ASP A 272 -5.00 -17.75 16.54
C ASP A 272 -3.49 -17.87 16.80
N ALA A 273 -2.77 -16.74 16.77
CA ALA A 273 -1.36 -16.64 17.13
C ALA A 273 -1.08 -16.71 18.64
N GLY A 274 -2.13 -16.78 19.47
CA GLY A 274 -2.02 -16.89 20.93
C GLY A 274 -1.84 -15.55 21.63
N TYR A 275 -2.08 -14.44 20.93
CA TYR A 275 -1.94 -13.10 21.46
C TYR A 275 -3.31 -12.48 21.73
N LYS A 276 -3.35 -11.46 22.59
CA LYS A 276 -4.58 -10.73 22.90
C LYS A 276 -4.69 -9.53 21.99
N PHE A 277 -5.86 -9.35 21.39
CA PHE A 277 -6.12 -8.18 20.58
C PHE A 277 -6.04 -6.89 21.43
N PRO A 278 -5.39 -5.82 20.93
CA PRO A 278 -5.33 -4.55 21.63
C PRO A 278 -6.72 -4.00 21.93
N LYS A 279 -6.89 -3.43 23.12
CA LYS A 279 -8.12 -2.72 23.50
C LYS A 279 -8.02 -1.26 23.11
N ASN A 280 -9.17 -0.60 23.10
CA ASN A 280 -9.31 0.85 22.93
C ASN A 280 -10.46 1.39 23.79
N LYS A 281 -10.36 2.67 24.15
CA LYS A 281 -11.29 3.33 25.09
C LYS A 281 -12.72 3.46 24.56
N LEU A 282 -12.91 3.56 23.25
CA LEU A 282 -14.23 3.74 22.64
C LEU A 282 -15.08 2.46 22.73
N VAL A 283 -14.47 1.30 22.45
CA VAL A 283 -15.15 0.00 22.45
C VAL A 283 -15.13 -0.63 23.85
N HIS A 284 -13.97 -0.58 24.52
CA HIS A 284 -13.73 -1.34 25.74
C HIS A 284 -13.96 -0.55 27.03
N LYS A 285 -14.18 0.78 26.93
CA LYS A 285 -14.42 1.69 28.07
C LYS A 285 -13.36 1.58 29.18
N CYS A 286 -12.10 1.34 28.78
CA CYS A 286 -10.93 1.33 29.65
C CYS A 286 -10.48 2.76 30.04
#